data_AF-A0A4Y9AA63-F1
#
_entry.id   AF-A0A4Y9AA63-F1
#
_cell.length_a   1.000
_cell.length_b   1.000
_cell.length_c   1.000
_cell.angle_alpha   90.00
_cell.angle_beta   90.00
_cell.angle_gamma   90.00
#
_symmetry.space_group_name_H-M   'P 1'
#
loop_
_entity.id
_entity.type
_entity.pdbx_description
1 polymer ?
#
loop_
_entity_poly.entity_id
_entity_poly.type
_entity_poly.pdbx_seq_one_letter_code
_entity_poly.pdbx_strand_id
1 'polypeptide(L)'
;MKFIDNIRERYKKRNKLFLSLDALFTLLTFYFALQILFVIIPVLSEPSQSSDSTPLLLAWMTLSLGLTYLVRVVEMLVTEKRNYLAMTSVAAIIVLGIATLEFYWLV
;
A
#
# COMPACT_ATOMS: atom_id res chain seq x y z
N MET A 1 23.54 7.37 17.07
CA MET A 1 22.38 8.27 17.24
C MET A 1 21.96 9.07 16.00
N LYS A 2 22.87 9.44 15.08
CA LYS A 2 22.53 10.23 13.87
C LYS A 2 21.37 9.69 13.00
N PHE A 3 21.13 8.38 12.97
CA PHE A 3 20.08 7.78 12.15
C PHE A 3 18.67 8.07 12.70
N ILE A 4 18.52 8.03 14.03
CA ILE A 4 17.26 8.33 14.72
C ILE A 4 16.93 9.82 14.58
N ASP A 5 17.94 10.69 14.66
CA ASP A 5 17.76 12.14 14.46
C ASP A 5 17.36 12.48 13.02
N ASN A 6 17.93 11.80 12.03
CA ASN A 6 17.58 12.00 10.62
C ASN A 6 16.15 11.51 10.30
N ILE A 7 15.71 10.42 10.95
CA ILE A 7 14.32 9.97 10.90
C ILE A 7 13.40 10.99 11.57
N ARG A 8 13.79 11.49 12.75
CA ARG A 8 13.02 12.48 13.51
C ARG A 8 12.87 13.80 12.74
N GLU A 9 13.91 14.28 12.07
CA GLU A 9 13.84 15.48 11.22
C GLU A 9 12.93 15.27 10.02
N ARG A 10 13.01 14.12 9.33
CA ARG A 10 12.07 13.80 8.25
C ARG A 10 10.62 13.75 8.75
N TYR A 11 10.39 13.17 9.92
CA TYR A 11 9.07 13.12 10.56
C TYR A 11 8.55 14.50 10.97
N LYS A 12 9.43 15.39 11.49
CA LYS A 12 9.05 16.74 11.91
C LYS A 12 8.73 17.66 10.72
N LYS A 13 9.27 17.34 9.53
CA LYS A 13 9.07 18.09 8.27
C LYS A 13 7.88 17.59 7.45
N ARG A 14 7.31 16.41 7.78
CA ARG A 14 6.10 15.88 7.16
C ARG A 14 4.89 16.39 7.92
N ASN A 15 3.82 16.68 7.18
CA ASN A 15 2.58 17.13 7.80
C ASN A 15 1.90 15.93 8.49
N LYS A 16 1.50 16.09 9.77
CA LYS A 16 1.06 14.99 10.66
C LYS A 16 -0.05 14.13 10.04
N LEU A 17 -0.95 14.74 9.28
CA LEU A 17 -2.06 14.05 8.61
C LEU A 17 -1.58 13.05 7.55
N PHE A 18 -0.68 13.47 6.66
CA PHE A 18 -0.13 12.59 5.61
C PHE A 18 0.67 11.44 6.21
N LEU A 19 1.38 11.71 7.30
CA LEU A 19 2.12 10.68 8.01
C LEU A 19 1.18 9.64 8.66
N SER A 20 0.05 10.09 9.22
CA SER A 20 -0.95 9.20 9.78
C SER A 20 -1.65 8.35 8.71
N LEU A 21 -1.95 8.95 7.55
CA LEU A 21 -2.54 8.24 6.40
C LEU A 21 -1.59 7.20 5.80
N ASP A 22 -0.32 7.56 5.59
CA ASP A 22 0.74 6.65 5.11
C ASP A 22 0.90 5.47 6.08
N ALA A 23 0.91 5.73 7.39
CA ALA A 23 0.96 4.68 8.41
C ALA A 23 -0.29 3.78 8.41
N LEU A 24 -1.49 4.36 8.33
CA LEU A 24 -2.75 3.61 8.28
C LEU A 24 -2.81 2.67 7.08
N PHE A 25 -2.55 3.17 5.86
CA PHE A 25 -2.58 2.34 4.66
C PHE A 25 -1.45 1.30 4.66
N THR A 26 -0.28 1.63 5.21
CA THR A 26 0.79 0.63 5.37
C THR A 26 0.38 -0.49 6.31
N LEU A 27 -0.24 -0.17 7.46
CA LEU A 27 -0.78 -1.16 8.40
C LEU A 27 -1.87 -2.03 7.76
N LEU A 28 -2.77 -1.40 7.00
CA LEU A 28 -3.85 -2.09 6.31
C LEU A 28 -3.32 -3.05 5.24
N THR A 29 -2.30 -2.62 4.48
CA THR A 29 -1.60 -3.46 3.51
C THR A 29 -0.93 -4.66 4.18
N PHE A 30 -0.27 -4.44 5.32
CA PHE A 30 0.37 -5.50 6.09
C PHE A 30 -0.65 -6.50 6.66
N TYR A 31 -1.80 -6.01 7.13
CA TYR A 31 -2.91 -6.83 7.58
C TYR A 31 -3.43 -7.76 6.46
N PHE A 32 -3.68 -7.21 5.27
CA PHE A 32 -4.12 -8.03 4.14
C PHE A 32 -3.04 -9.01 3.67
N ALA A 33 -1.78 -8.61 3.64
CA ALA A 33 -0.67 -9.52 3.32
C ALA A 33 -0.60 -10.70 4.30
N LEU A 34 -0.79 -10.45 5.60
CA LEU A 34 -0.86 -11.52 6.60
C LEU A 34 -2.08 -12.42 6.37
N GLN A 35 -3.26 -11.85 6.12
CA GLN A 35 -4.45 -12.66 5.81
C GLN A 35 -4.24 -13.55 4.59
N ILE A 36 -3.64 -13.03 3.52
CA ILE A 36 -3.33 -13.80 2.31
C ILE A 36 -2.41 -14.97 2.65
N LEU A 37 -1.38 -14.77 3.48
CA LEU A 37 -0.52 -15.88 3.93
C LEU A 37 -1.32 -16.94 4.70
N PHE A 38 -2.19 -16.54 5.62
CA PHE A 38 -3.03 -17.47 6.38
C PHE A 38 -4.01 -18.24 5.49
N VAL A 39 -4.48 -17.64 4.39
CA VAL A 39 -5.37 -18.30 3.43
C VAL A 39 -4.60 -19.23 2.48
N ILE A 40 -3.41 -18.84 2.03
CA ILE A 40 -2.63 -19.60 1.05
C ILE A 40 -1.98 -20.84 1.67
N ILE A 41 -1.51 -20.79 2.92
CA ILE A 41 -0.87 -21.93 3.61
C ILE A 41 -1.75 -23.20 3.62
N PRO A 42 -3.03 -23.15 4.03
CA PRO A 42 -3.89 -24.33 4.00
C PRO A 42 -4.22 -24.78 2.56
N VAL A 43 -4.39 -23.85 1.61
CA VAL A 43 -4.64 -24.17 0.19
C VAL A 43 -3.45 -24.93 -0.44
N LEU A 44 -2.21 -24.55 -0.11
CA LEU A 44 -1.00 -25.24 -0.54
C LEU A 44 -0.86 -26.65 0.06
N SER A 45 -1.41 -26.85 1.26
CA SER A 45 -1.34 -28.13 1.98
C SER A 45 -2.46 -29.08 1.55
N GLU A 46 -3.64 -28.54 1.23
CA GLU A 46 -4.82 -29.25 0.75
C GLU A 46 -5.48 -28.49 -0.42
N PRO A 47 -5.09 -28.80 -1.67
CA PRO A 47 -5.56 -28.06 -2.86
C PRO A 47 -7.05 -28.27 -3.18
N SER A 48 -7.75 -29.13 -2.42
CA SER A 48 -9.21 -29.30 -2.50
C SER A 48 -9.99 -28.16 -1.84
N GLN A 49 -9.35 -27.32 -1.02
CA GLN A 49 -9.95 -26.11 -0.47
C GLN A 49 -9.69 -24.93 -1.39
N SER A 50 -10.60 -24.64 -2.32
CA SER A 50 -10.58 -23.36 -3.05
C SER A 50 -11.03 -22.24 -2.10
N SER A 51 -10.18 -21.26 -1.83
CA SER A 51 -10.57 -20.07 -1.07
C SER A 51 -10.99 -18.93 -2.01
N ASP A 52 -12.30 -18.82 -2.23
CA ASP A 52 -12.92 -17.76 -3.05
C ASP A 52 -12.60 -16.33 -2.56
N SER A 53 -12.15 -16.17 -1.31
CA SER A 53 -11.76 -14.87 -0.74
C SER A 53 -10.37 -14.38 -1.17
N THR A 54 -9.51 -15.25 -1.71
CA THR A 54 -8.12 -14.90 -2.06
C THR A 54 -8.01 -13.74 -3.06
N PRO A 55 -8.72 -13.75 -4.22
CA PRO A 55 -8.63 -12.65 -5.18
C PRO A 55 -9.18 -11.33 -4.60
N LEU A 56 -10.21 -11.39 -3.75
CA LEU A 56 -10.75 -10.20 -3.08
C LEU A 56 -9.74 -9.60 -2.08
N LEU A 57 -9.07 -10.44 -1.30
CA LEU A 57 -8.02 -10.00 -0.36
C LEU A 57 -6.85 -9.34 -1.09
N LEU A 58 -6.47 -9.90 -2.25
CA LEU A 58 -5.39 -9.37 -3.07
C LEU A 58 -5.78 -7.99 -3.64
N ALA A 59 -7.00 -7.83 -4.15
CA ALA A 59 -7.54 -6.55 -4.61
C ALA A 59 -7.49 -5.46 -3.53
N TRP A 60 -7.92 -5.78 -2.30
CA TRP A 60 -7.86 -4.84 -1.17
C TRP A 60 -6.43 -4.50 -0.74
N MET A 61 -5.51 -5.47 -0.78
CA MET A 61 -4.09 -5.24 -0.50
C MET A 61 -3.50 -4.27 -1.53
N THR A 62 -3.69 -4.54 -2.82
CA THR A 62 -3.14 -3.74 -3.92
C THR A 62 -3.73 -2.33 -3.91
N LEU A 63 -5.03 -2.20 -3.62
CA LEU A 63 -5.70 -0.90 -3.47
C LEU A 63 -5.11 -0.09 -2.31
N SER A 64 -4.91 -0.71 -1.15
CA SER A 64 -4.30 -0.06 0.01
C SER A 64 -2.85 0.39 -0.26
N LEU A 65 -2.09 -0.44 -0.97
CA LEU A 65 -0.74 -0.09 -1.41
C LEU A 65 -0.77 1.11 -2.38
N GLY A 66 -1.70 1.10 -3.34
CA GLY A 66 -1.89 2.20 -4.29
C GLY A 66 -2.26 3.52 -3.60
N LEU A 67 -3.15 3.48 -2.61
CA LEU A 67 -3.50 4.62 -1.76
C LEU A 67 -2.29 5.17 -1.01
N THR A 68 -1.40 4.30 -0.51
CA THR A 68 -0.14 4.73 0.13
C THR A 68 0.70 5.58 -0.82
N TYR A 69 0.87 5.13 -2.08
CA TYR A 69 1.58 5.90 -3.09
C TYR A 69 0.87 7.20 -3.44
N LEU A 70 -0.45 7.18 -3.56
CA LEU A 70 -1.25 8.37 -3.85
C LEU A 70 -1.12 9.43 -2.75
N VAL A 71 -1.19 9.03 -1.47
CA VAL A 71 -0.97 9.93 -0.33
C VAL A 71 0.42 10.56 -0.41
N ARG A 72 1.45 9.80 -0.78
CA ARG A 72 2.80 10.34 -0.98
C ARG A 72 2.89 11.32 -2.14
N VAL A 73 2.22 11.07 -3.26
CA VAL A 73 2.14 12.01 -4.39
C VAL A 73 1.48 13.31 -3.93
N VAL A 74 0.33 13.24 -3.27
CA VAL A 74 -0.39 14.42 -2.77
C VAL A 74 0.47 15.19 -1.76
N GLU A 75 1.16 14.50 -0.85
CA GLU A 75 2.06 15.16 0.09
C GLU A 75 3.22 15.87 -0.63
N MET A 76 3.84 15.22 -1.62
CA MET A 76 4.93 15.81 -2.42
C MET A 76 4.45 17.04 -3.21
N LEU A 77 3.22 17.02 -3.71
CA LEU A 77 2.59 18.18 -4.37
C LEU A 77 2.35 19.32 -3.39
N VAL A 78 1.76 19.05 -2.22
CA VAL A 78 1.45 20.06 -1.19
C VAL A 78 2.72 20.66 -0.56
N THR A 79 3.79 19.87 -0.43
CA THR A 79 5.06 20.31 0.16
C THR A 79 6.05 20.84 -0.89
N GLU A 80 5.66 20.92 -2.17
CA GLU A 80 6.50 21.28 -3.34
C GLU A 80 7.80 20.47 -3.48
N LYS A 81 7.93 19.36 -2.76
CA LYS A 81 9.10 18.48 -2.83
C LYS A 81 8.99 17.60 -4.06
N ARG A 82 9.54 18.08 -5.17
CA ARG A 82 9.54 17.38 -6.46
C ARG A 82 10.51 16.19 -6.55
N ASN A 83 11.36 15.98 -5.54
CA ASN A 83 12.28 14.85 -5.53
C ASN A 83 11.49 13.54 -5.56
N TYR A 84 11.69 12.76 -6.63
CA TYR A 84 11.02 11.47 -6.90
C TYR A 84 9.51 11.56 -7.15
N LEU A 85 8.93 12.75 -7.38
CA LEU A 85 7.50 12.90 -7.59
C LEU A 85 7.03 12.13 -8.83
N ALA A 86 7.76 12.24 -9.96
CA ALA A 86 7.44 11.52 -11.19
C ALA A 86 7.44 10.00 -10.98
N MET A 87 8.49 9.47 -10.32
CA MET A 87 8.61 8.04 -10.03
C MET A 87 7.50 7.55 -9.10
N THR A 88 7.17 8.33 -8.08
CA THR A 88 6.10 8.02 -7.12
C THR A 88 4.72 8.06 -7.78
N SER A 89 4.53 8.97 -8.75
CA SER A 89 3.28 9.08 -9.52
C SER A 89 3.10 7.92 -10.48
N VAL A 90 4.15 7.52 -11.20
CA VAL A 90 4.11 6.33 -12.06
C VAL A 90 3.81 5.09 -11.24
N ALA A 91 4.45 4.92 -10.08
CA ALA A 91 4.16 3.82 -9.16
C ALA A 91 2.69 3.84 -8.70
N ALA A 92 2.16 5.00 -8.32
CA ALA A 92 0.76 5.13 -7.91
C ALA A 92 -0.20 4.70 -9.03
N ILE A 93 0.04 5.15 -10.27
CA ILE A 93 -0.80 4.81 -11.43
C ILE A 93 -0.76 3.32 -11.72
N ILE A 94 0.44 2.71 -11.72
CA ILE A 94 0.59 1.27 -11.98
C ILE A 94 -0.13 0.46 -10.91
N VAL A 95 0.12 0.74 -9.63
CA VAL A 95 -0.45 -0.04 -8.52
C VAL A 95 -1.98 0.12 -8.47
N LEU A 96 -2.50 1.34 -8.66
CA LEU A 96 -3.94 1.56 -8.72
C LEU A 96 -4.57 0.93 -9.97
N GLY A 97 -3.89 0.96 -11.11
CA GLY A 97 -4.32 0.28 -12.32
C GLY A 97 -4.45 -1.23 -12.13
N ILE A 98 -3.46 -1.86 -11.49
CA ILE A 98 -3.51 -3.29 -11.14
C ILE A 98 -4.71 -3.55 -10.21
N ALA A 99 -4.90 -2.72 -9.18
CA ALA A 99 -6.05 -2.87 -8.28
C ALA A 99 -7.38 -2.81 -9.06
N THR A 100 -7.54 -1.87 -10.00
CA THR A 100 -8.77 -1.80 -10.82
C THR A 100 -8.99 -3.03 -11.71
N LEU A 101 -7.91 -3.63 -12.23
CA LEU A 101 -8.00 -4.88 -13.00
C LEU A 101 -8.40 -6.05 -12.09
N GLU A 102 -7.84 -6.13 -10.88
CA GLU A 102 -8.20 -7.15 -9.89
C GLU A 102 -9.69 -7.06 -9.50
N PHE A 103 -10.21 -5.84 -9.32
CA PHE A 103 -11.65 -5.63 -9.09
C PHE A 103 -12.51 -5.95 -10.31
N TYR A 104 -12.04 -5.65 -11.52
CA TYR A 104 -12.77 -5.99 -12.75
C TYR A 104 -12.91 -7.51 -12.93
N TRP A 105 -11.88 -8.29 -12.60
CA TRP A 105 -11.91 -9.76 -12.66
C TRP A 105 -12.74 -10.41 -11.54
N LEU A 106 -13.14 -9.66 -10.51
CA LEU A 106 -13.98 -10.12 -9.40
C LEU A 106 -15.49 -9.97 -9.67
N VAL A 107 -15.88 -9.20 -10.70
CA VAL A 107 -17.27 -8.95 -11.12
C VAL A 107 -17.65 -9.90 -12.25
#